data_AF-A0A6J4BZR1-F1
#
_entry.id   AF-A0A6J4BZR1-F1
#
_cell.length_a   1.000
_cell.length_b   1.000
_cell.length_c   1.000
_cell.angle_alpha   90.00
_cell.angle_beta   90.00
_cell.angle_gamma   90.00
#
_symmetry.space_group_name_H-M   'P 1'
#
loop_
_entity.id
_entity.type
_entity.pdbx_description
1 polymer ?
#
loop_
_entity_poly.entity_id
_entity_poly.type
_entity_poly.pdbx_seq_one_letter_code
_entity_poly.pdbx_strand_id
1 'polypeptide(L)'
;MVPVDMGWNDVGSWDALHAISDVDGDGNAHRNHGNGNVLAIGTKTCFVRSDGIRVSLVGVEGLIVVFSSNDVLERFLPVLNHEGIPVAAVF
;
A
#
# COMPACT_ATOMS: atom_id res chain seq x y z
N MET A 1 -34.52 -8.23 8.55
CA MET A 1 -33.30 -7.48 8.20
C MET A 1 -32.14 -8.42 8.44
N VAL A 2 -31.43 -8.86 7.40
CA VAL A 2 -30.19 -9.64 7.52
C VAL A 2 -29.05 -8.66 7.30
N PRO A 3 -28.10 -8.50 8.24
CA PRO A 3 -26.93 -7.68 7.98
C PRO A 3 -26.07 -8.43 6.96
N VAL A 4 -25.95 -7.87 5.76
CA VAL A 4 -24.99 -8.34 4.77
C VAL A 4 -23.81 -7.39 4.85
N ASP A 5 -22.69 -7.88 5.36
CA ASP A 5 -21.41 -7.20 5.22
C ASP A 5 -20.92 -7.53 3.82
N MET A 6 -21.30 -6.69 2.84
CA MET A 6 -20.77 -6.81 1.51
C MET A 6 -19.31 -6.37 1.58
N GLY A 7 -18.41 -7.33 1.86
CA GLY A 7 -16.95 -7.18 1.77
C GLY A 7 -16.44 -6.92 0.35
N TRP A 8 -17.25 -6.23 -0.46
CA TRP A 8 -16.91 -5.77 -1.79
C TRP A 8 -16.23 -4.41 -1.62
N ASN A 9 -14.92 -4.44 -1.50
CA ASN A 9 -14.11 -3.26 -1.76
C ASN A 9 -13.98 -3.19 -3.28
N ASP A 10 -14.53 -2.16 -3.93
CA ASP A 10 -14.30 -1.91 -5.35
C ASP A 10 -12.79 -2.10 -5.60
N VAL A 11 -12.42 -3.03 -6.48
CA VAL A 11 -11.02 -3.26 -6.89
C VAL A 11 -10.55 -2.10 -7.78
N GLY A 12 -10.94 -0.87 -7.43
CA GLY A 12 -10.55 0.40 -8.01
C GLY A 12 -9.68 1.24 -7.07
N SER A 13 -9.52 0.85 -5.79
CA SER A 13 -8.56 1.50 -4.89
C SER A 13 -7.30 0.65 -4.70
N TRP A 14 -6.14 1.32 -4.62
CA TRP A 14 -4.89 0.64 -4.30
C TRP A 14 -4.88 0.06 -2.88
N ASP A 15 -5.67 0.64 -1.98
CA ASP A 15 -5.91 0.13 -0.62
C ASP A 15 -6.57 -1.27 -0.67
N ALA A 16 -7.56 -1.48 -1.55
CA ALA A 16 -8.18 -2.79 -1.77
C ALA A 16 -7.16 -3.82 -2.26
N LEU A 17 -6.24 -3.39 -3.14
CA LEU A 17 -5.23 -4.26 -3.71
C LEU A 17 -4.17 -4.66 -2.66
N HIS A 18 -3.82 -3.77 -1.74
CA HIS A 18 -2.96 -4.09 -0.60
C HIS A 18 -3.63 -5.11 0.32
N ALA A 19 -4.90 -4.88 0.68
CA ALA A 19 -5.65 -5.75 1.60
C ALA A 19 -5.79 -7.21 1.13
N ILE A 20 -5.75 -7.45 -0.19
CA ILE A 20 -5.83 -8.80 -0.79
C ILE A 20 -4.47 -9.35 -1.26
N SER A 21 -3.38 -8.60 -1.05
CA SER A 21 -2.05 -9.02 -1.51
C SER A 21 -1.34 -9.87 -0.47
N ASP A 22 -0.43 -10.74 -0.94
CA ASP A 22 0.51 -11.42 -0.06
C ASP A 22 1.47 -10.37 0.53
N VAL A 23 1.59 -10.37 1.84
CA VAL A 23 2.44 -9.44 2.58
C VAL A 23 3.63 -10.16 3.20
N ASP A 24 4.72 -9.43 3.39
CA ASP A 24 5.85 -9.87 4.18
C ASP A 24 5.57 -9.78 5.70
N GLY A 25 6.58 -10.10 6.51
CA GLY A 25 6.46 -10.08 7.98
C GLY A 25 6.18 -8.71 8.59
N ASP A 26 6.39 -7.63 7.84
CA ASP A 26 6.13 -6.25 8.27
C ASP A 26 4.82 -5.70 7.67
N GLY A 27 4.03 -6.55 7.00
CA GLY A 27 2.76 -6.19 6.38
C GLY A 27 2.92 -5.46 5.04
N ASN A 28 4.11 -5.49 4.42
CA ASN A 28 4.32 -4.85 3.13
C ASN A 28 3.98 -5.81 1.99
N ALA A 29 3.29 -5.31 0.98
CA ALA A 29 3.08 -6.03 -0.27
C ALA A 29 3.98 -5.47 -1.37
N HIS A 30 4.74 -6.34 -2.03
CA HIS A 30 5.65 -5.98 -3.11
C HIS A 30 5.19 -6.65 -4.41
N ARG A 31 4.84 -5.85 -5.42
CA ARG A 31 4.42 -6.30 -6.74
C ARG A 31 5.36 -5.77 -7.81
N ASN A 32 6.29 -6.61 -8.26
CA ASN A 32 7.27 -6.21 -9.27
C ASN A 32 6.95 -6.83 -10.62
N HIS A 33 7.15 -6.04 -11.68
CA HIS A 33 7.13 -6.50 -13.06
C HIS A 33 8.49 -6.22 -13.73
N GLY A 34 8.94 -7.13 -14.60
CA GLY A 34 10.23 -7.04 -15.28
C GLY A 34 11.43 -7.09 -14.32
N ASN A 35 12.44 -6.25 -14.57
CA ASN A 35 13.66 -6.15 -13.75
C ASN A 35 13.50 -5.25 -12.52
N GLY A 36 12.26 -4.86 -12.18
CA GLY A 36 11.99 -4.04 -11.02
C GLY A 36 12.25 -4.79 -9.71
N ASN A 37 12.65 -4.05 -8.68
CA ASN A 37 12.82 -4.60 -7.33
C ASN A 37 12.42 -3.58 -6.27
N VAL A 38 11.93 -4.05 -5.12
CA VAL A 38 11.62 -3.22 -3.96
C VAL A 38 12.62 -3.50 -2.85
N LEU A 39 13.22 -2.44 -2.33
CA LEU A 39 14.02 -2.48 -1.12
C LEU A 39 13.26 -1.79 0.00
N ALA A 40 12.84 -2.55 1.01
CA ALA A 40 12.14 -2.04 2.18
C ALA A 40 13.06 -2.13 3.40
N ILE A 41 13.36 -0.98 4.02
CA ILE A 41 14.20 -0.90 5.22
C ILE A 41 13.41 -0.17 6.30
N GLY A 42 13.10 -0.88 7.40
CA GLY A 42 12.29 -0.32 8.49
C GLY A 42 10.95 0.21 7.99
N THR A 43 10.30 -0.52 7.08
CA THR A 43 9.07 -0.13 6.41
C THR A 43 7.93 -1.04 6.82
N LYS A 44 6.73 -0.51 7.04
CA LYS A 44 5.57 -1.29 7.52
C LYS A 44 4.30 -0.93 6.76
N THR A 45 3.41 -1.91 6.61
CA THR A 45 2.06 -1.72 6.03
C THR A 45 2.02 -0.99 4.69
N CYS A 46 3.09 -1.10 3.89
CA CYS A 46 3.20 -0.42 2.60
C CYS A 46 2.78 -1.32 1.43
N PHE A 47 2.28 -0.70 0.36
CA PHE A 47 2.08 -1.36 -0.92
C PHE A 47 3.00 -0.74 -1.95
N VAL A 48 3.85 -1.55 -2.59
CA VAL A 48 4.70 -1.07 -3.67
C VAL A 48 4.47 -1.88 -4.91
N ARG A 49 4.13 -1.19 -6.00
CA ARG A 49 4.15 -1.75 -7.34
C ARG A 49 5.24 -1.07 -8.16
N SER A 50 6.18 -1.86 -8.67
CA SER A 50 7.21 -1.38 -9.59
C SER A 50 7.09 -2.03 -10.97
N ASP A 51 7.27 -1.23 -12.01
CA ASP A 51 7.36 -1.68 -13.40
C ASP A 51 8.75 -1.38 -13.97
N GLY A 52 9.65 -2.36 -13.93
CA GLY A 52 10.97 -2.30 -14.56
C GLY A 52 12.04 -1.46 -13.84
N ILE A 53 11.71 -0.75 -12.76
CA ILE A 53 12.67 0.07 -11.99
C ILE A 53 12.85 -0.39 -10.55
N ARG A 54 13.92 0.07 -9.90
CA ARG A 54 14.10 -0.16 -8.46
C ARG A 54 13.40 0.94 -7.65
N VAL A 55 12.62 0.53 -6.65
CA VAL A 55 11.98 1.43 -5.67
C VAL A 55 12.53 1.11 -4.28
N SER A 56 12.92 2.14 -3.52
CA SER A 56 13.41 1.98 -2.15
C SER A 56 12.51 2.74 -1.18
N LEU A 57 12.04 2.06 -0.14
CA LEU A 57 11.31 2.62 0.99
C LEU A 57 12.18 2.53 2.25
N VAL A 58 12.31 3.65 2.97
CA VAL A 58 13.14 3.72 4.18
C VAL A 58 12.39 4.48 5.26
N GLY A 59 12.09 3.80 6.37
CA GLY A 59 11.49 4.42 7.55
C GLY A 59 10.06 4.95 7.34
N VAL A 60 9.33 4.41 6.38
CA VAL A 60 7.93 4.81 6.09
C VAL A 60 6.94 3.74 6.52
N GLU A 61 5.76 4.18 6.93
CA GLU A 61 4.66 3.31 7.32
C GLU A 61 3.39 3.73 6.59
N GLY A 62 2.60 2.76 6.13
CA GLY A 62 1.32 3.01 5.50
C GLY A 62 1.42 3.83 4.21
N LEU A 63 2.35 3.50 3.33
CA LEU A 63 2.53 4.18 2.04
C LEU A 63 2.18 3.25 0.88
N ILE A 64 1.37 3.75 -0.05
CA ILE A 64 1.13 3.13 -1.36
C ILE A 64 2.00 3.86 -2.39
N VAL A 65 2.89 3.12 -3.05
CA VAL A 65 3.70 3.61 -4.18
C VAL A 65 3.40 2.75 -5.40
N VAL A 66 2.99 3.40 -6.49
CA VAL A 66 2.80 2.72 -7.78
C VAL A 66 3.63 3.44 -8.83
N PHE A 67 4.59 2.72 -9.39
CA PHE A 67 5.38 3.17 -10.52
C PHE A 67 4.91 2.48 -11.80
N SER A 68 4.67 3.28 -12.84
CA SER A 68 4.24 2.80 -14.15
C SER A 68 4.95 3.58 -15.24
N SER A 69 5.97 2.99 -15.86
CA SER A 69 6.76 3.54 -16.98
C SER A 69 7.27 4.98 -16.79
N ASN A 70 6.39 5.98 -16.86
CA ASN A 70 6.71 7.41 -16.82
C ASN A 70 6.08 8.14 -15.63
N ASP A 71 5.17 7.49 -14.89
CA ASP A 71 4.37 8.12 -13.86
C ASP A 71 4.55 7.42 -12.51
N VAL A 72 4.51 8.23 -11.45
CA VAL A 72 4.50 7.75 -10.07
C VAL A 72 3.25 8.26 -9.36
N LEU A 73 2.59 7.33 -8.67
CA LEU A 73 1.55 7.65 -7.69
C LEU A 73 2.09 7.34 -6.31
N GLU A 74 2.03 8.34 -5.44
CA GLU A 74 2.25 8.20 -4.01
C GLU A 74 0.98 8.55 -3.26
N ARG A 75 0.61 7.69 -2.31
CA ARG A 75 -0.54 7.93 -1.44
C ARG A 75 -0.26 7.40 -0.05
N PHE A 76 -0.42 8.27 0.94
CA PHE A 76 -0.41 7.87 2.34
C PHE A 76 -1.75 7.21 2.69
N LEU A 77 -1.66 6.09 3.39
CA LEU A 77 -2.79 5.50 4.08
C LEU A 77 -3.21 6.43 5.23
N PRO A 78 -4.51 6.63 5.46
CA PRO A 78 -4.96 7.40 6.61
C PRO A 78 -4.52 6.68 7.89
N VAL A 79 -3.85 7.41 8.78
CA VAL A 79 -3.63 6.94 10.15
C VAL A 79 -4.99 6.98 10.84
N LEU A 80 -5.46 5.84 11.33
CA LEU A 80 -6.72 5.76 12.06
C LEU A 80 -6.44 5.82 13.57
N ASN A 81 -7.28 6.55 14.31
CA ASN A 81 -7.27 6.44 15.77
C ASN A 81 -7.95 5.14 16.24
N HIS A 82 -8.03 4.91 17.55
CA HIS A 82 -8.67 3.73 18.15
C HIS A 82 -10.18 3.59 17.80
N GLU A 83 -10.82 4.68 17.36
CA GLU A 83 -12.21 4.73 16.92
C GLU A 83 -12.36 4.53 15.39
N GLY A 84 -11.27 4.29 14.66
CA GLY A 84 -11.28 4.11 13.21
C GLY A 84 -11.41 5.41 12.40
N ILE A 85 -11.19 6.57 13.03
CA ILE A 85 -11.32 7.89 12.38
C ILE A 85 -9.95 8.35 11.85
N PRO A 86 -9.86 8.85 10.59
CA PRO A 86 -8.63 9.40 10.04
C PRO A 86 -8.10 10.59 10.84
N VAL A 87 -6.84 10.54 11.24
CA VAL A 87 -6.10 11.69 11.75
C VAL A 87 -5.22 12.27 10.64
N ALA A 88 -5.07 13.60 10.63
CA ALA A 88 -4.19 14.25 9.67
C ALA A 88 -2.76 13.69 9.83
N ALA A 89 -2.18 13.19 8.75
CA ALA A 89 -0.79 12.76 8.72
C ALA A 89 0.10 13.99 9.02
N VAL A 90 0.86 13.93 10.11
CA VAL A 90 1.92 14.91 10.39
C VAL A 90 3.18 14.36 9.74
N PHE A 91 3.74 15.12 8.78
CA PHE A 91 5.00 14.80 8.11
C PHE A 91 6.20 14.86 9.07
#